data_AF-A0A6L6C6J9-F1
#
_entry.id   AF-A0A6L6C6J9-F1
#
_cell.length_a   1.000
_cell.length_b   1.000
_cell.length_c   1.000
_cell.angle_alpha   90.00
_cell.angle_beta   90.00
_cell.angle_gamma   90.00
#
_symmetry.space_group_name_H-M   'P 1'
#
loop_
_entity.id
_entity.type
_entity.pdbx_description
1 polymer ?
#
loop_
_entity_poly.entity_id
_entity_poly.type
_entity_poly.pdbx_seq_one_letter_code
_entity_poly.pdbx_strand_id
1 'polypeptide(L)'
;MKIAITGATGFLGRALVASLIERGDTPILFSRAQTAERNVVRWQPSAGEVNRDDLARVGSIDVFVHLAGAGIADKRWTAGRKKEILESRTNGTALLAKTIVGLETPPAVVLSGSAIGYYGSKGDEVLTEASPPG
;
A
#
# COMPACT_ATOMS: atom_id res chain seq x y z
N MET A 1 14.01 -12.11 1.25
CA MET A 1 13.74 -10.84 1.96
C MET A 1 12.34 -10.88 2.55
N LYS A 2 12.10 -10.14 3.63
CA LYS A 2 10.77 -9.86 4.19
C LYS A 2 10.19 -8.61 3.55
N ILE A 3 9.12 -8.77 2.78
CA ILE A 3 8.53 -7.70 1.98
C ILE A 3 7.11 -7.42 2.48
N ALA A 4 6.92 -6.28 3.12
CA ALA A 4 5.61 -5.83 3.59
C ALA A 4 4.77 -5.29 2.43
N ILE A 5 3.51 -5.71 2.32
CA ILE A 5 2.64 -5.36 1.19
C ILE A 5 1.25 -5.00 1.73
N THR A 6 0.82 -3.77 1.49
CA THR A 6 -0.60 -3.40 1.64
C THR A 6 -1.32 -3.62 0.30
N GLY A 7 -2.61 -3.94 0.34
CA GLY A 7 -3.35 -4.23 -0.90
C GLY A 7 -2.98 -5.56 -1.55
N ALA A 8 -2.35 -6.45 -0.79
CA ALA A 8 -1.87 -7.77 -1.23
C ALA A 8 -2.96 -8.69 -1.81
N THR A 9 -4.23 -8.46 -1.46
CA THR A 9 -5.37 -9.23 -1.98
C THR A 9 -5.99 -8.63 -3.24
N GLY A 10 -5.51 -7.47 -3.69
CA GLY A 10 -5.97 -6.80 -4.92
C GLY A 10 -5.33 -7.37 -6.20
N PHE A 11 -5.68 -6.79 -7.34
CA PHE A 11 -5.24 -7.25 -8.66
C PHE A 11 -3.71 -7.35 -8.78
N LEU A 12 -3.00 -6.23 -8.59
CA LEU A 12 -1.52 -6.21 -8.62
C LEU A 12 -0.90 -6.93 -7.42
N GLY A 13 -1.52 -6.78 -6.23
CA GLY A 13 -1.00 -7.36 -4.99
C GLY A 13 -0.89 -8.89 -5.04
N ARG A 14 -1.90 -9.57 -5.59
CA ARG A 14 -1.89 -11.04 -5.71
C ARG A 14 -0.77 -11.53 -6.61
N ALA A 15 -0.61 -10.90 -7.78
CA ALA A 15 0.45 -11.23 -8.73
C ALA A 15 1.84 -10.97 -8.12
N LEU A 16 2.02 -9.85 -7.42
CA LEU A 16 3.26 -9.53 -6.72
C LEU A 16 3.57 -10.57 -5.63
N VAL A 17 2.61 -10.90 -4.78
CA VAL A 17 2.79 -11.92 -3.71
C VAL A 17 3.22 -13.25 -4.30
N ALA A 18 2.58 -13.72 -5.37
CA ALA A 18 2.93 -14.97 -6.04
C ALA A 18 4.37 -14.94 -6.58
N SER A 19 4.74 -13.86 -7.29
CA SER A 19 6.09 -13.69 -7.84
C SER A 19 7.18 -13.61 -6.77
N LEU A 20 6.89 -12.96 -5.63
CA LEU A 20 7.82 -12.89 -4.50
C LEU A 20 8.02 -14.25 -3.84
N ILE A 21 6.96 -15.04 -3.67
CA ILE A 21 7.07 -16.41 -3.15
C ILE A 21 7.90 -17.28 -4.09
N GLU A 22 7.64 -17.20 -5.40
CA GLU A 22 8.41 -17.93 -6.42
C GLU A 22 9.90 -17.58 -6.39
N ARG A 23 10.23 -16.31 -6.12
CA ARG A 23 11.61 -15.83 -5.95
C ARG A 23 12.25 -16.27 -4.63
N GLY A 24 11.49 -16.85 -3.69
CA GLY A 24 11.97 -17.26 -2.37
C GLY A 24 11.94 -16.15 -1.30
N ASP A 25 11.19 -15.07 -1.54
CA ASP A 25 10.94 -14.03 -0.53
C ASP A 25 9.80 -14.42 0.43
N THR A 26 9.68 -13.65 1.52
CA THR A 26 8.61 -13.79 2.52
C THR A 26 7.70 -12.55 2.48
N PRO A 27 6.53 -12.64 1.81
CA PRO A 27 5.55 -11.58 1.87
C PRO A 27 4.90 -11.46 3.25
N ILE A 28 4.87 -10.23 3.78
CA ILE A 28 4.13 -9.86 4.97
C ILE A 28 2.93 -9.02 4.54
N LEU A 29 1.72 -9.49 4.80
CA LEU A 29 0.51 -8.88 4.27
C LEU A 29 -0.08 -7.91 5.30
N PHE A 30 -0.18 -6.64 4.93
CA PHE A 30 -0.90 -5.64 5.72
C PHE A 30 -2.36 -5.62 5.28
N SER A 31 -3.23 -6.16 6.13
CA SER A 31 -4.65 -6.39 5.81
C SER A 31 -5.58 -5.70 6.79
N ARG A 32 -6.74 -5.26 6.29
CA ARG A 32 -7.82 -4.72 7.13
C ARG A 32 -8.59 -5.81 7.88
N ALA A 33 -8.55 -7.04 7.36
CA ALA A 33 -9.21 -8.18 7.98
C ALA A 33 -8.36 -8.75 9.12
N GLN A 34 -9.02 -9.21 10.17
CA GLN A 34 -8.37 -9.99 11.22
C GLN A 34 -8.24 -11.45 10.76
N THR A 35 -7.07 -12.04 10.98
CA THR A 35 -6.77 -13.44 10.64
C THR A 35 -5.77 -14.00 11.65
N ALA A 36 -5.75 -15.33 11.77
CA ALA A 36 -4.77 -16.05 12.59
C ALA A 36 -3.45 -16.31 11.85
N GLU A 37 -3.34 -15.91 10.58
CA GLU A 37 -2.13 -16.08 9.77
C GLU A 37 -0.93 -15.31 10.34
N ARG A 38 0.19 -16.01 10.51
CA ARG A 38 1.39 -15.45 11.18
C ARG A 38 2.07 -14.34 10.38
N ASN A 39 1.97 -14.36 9.06
CA ASN A 39 2.54 -13.38 8.14
C ASN A 39 1.58 -12.23 7.79
N VAL A 40 0.49 -12.08 8.54
CA VAL A 40 -0.46 -10.98 8.35
C VAL A 40 -0.34 -9.99 9.50
N VAL A 41 -0.34 -8.71 9.17
CA VAL A 41 -0.39 -7.58 10.10
C VAL A 41 -1.74 -6.88 9.94
N ARG A 42 -2.51 -6.80 11.02
CA ARG A 42 -3.76 -6.04 11.02
C ARG A 42 -3.46 -4.55 10.90
N TRP A 43 -4.05 -3.94 9.89
CA TRP A 43 -3.79 -2.58 9.45
C TRP A 43 -5.11 -1.85 9.20
N GLN A 44 -5.36 -0.76 9.93
CA GLN A 44 -6.60 0.02 9.88
C GLN A 44 -6.33 1.51 9.64
N PRO A 45 -6.15 1.92 8.37
CA PRO A 45 -5.88 3.31 8.00
C PRO A 45 -6.92 4.32 8.48
N SER A 46 -8.20 3.97 8.42
CA SER A 46 -9.29 4.85 8.84
C SER A 46 -9.27 5.13 10.35
N ALA A 47 -8.70 4.22 11.14
CA ALA A 47 -8.50 4.39 12.58
C ALA A 47 -7.09 4.92 12.92
N GLY A 48 -6.18 4.98 11.94
CA GLY A 48 -4.79 5.31 12.19
C GLY A 48 -4.05 4.25 13.04
N GLU A 49 -4.50 3.00 12.96
CA GLU A 49 -4.03 1.91 13.82
C GLU A 49 -3.34 0.80 13.02
N VAL A 50 -2.23 0.32 13.58
CA VAL A 50 -1.57 -0.92 13.18
C VAL A 50 -1.41 -1.79 14.42
N ASN A 51 -1.69 -3.08 14.29
CA ASN A 51 -1.54 -3.99 15.42
C ASN A 51 -0.05 -4.18 15.73
N ARG A 52 0.35 -3.79 16.94
CA ARG A 52 1.75 -3.81 17.38
C ARG A 52 2.27 -5.22 17.64
N ASP A 53 1.41 -6.11 18.15
CA ASP A 53 1.78 -7.50 18.41
C ASP A 53 2.02 -8.25 17.09
N ASP A 54 1.23 -7.96 16.07
CA ASP A 54 1.45 -8.47 14.72
C ASP A 54 2.76 -7.96 14.13
N LEU A 55 3.03 -6.65 14.26
CA LEU A 55 4.31 -6.06 13.82
C LEU A 55 5.50 -6.70 14.54
N ALA A 56 5.43 -6.87 15.86
CA ALA A 56 6.49 -7.51 16.64
C ALA A 56 6.69 -8.96 16.22
N ARG A 57 5.59 -9.70 15.93
CA ARG A 57 5.64 -11.09 15.45
C ARG A 57 6.33 -11.22 14.10
N VAL A 58 6.05 -10.34 13.15
CA VAL A 58 6.68 -10.42 11.81
C VAL A 58 8.14 -9.97 11.83
N GLY A 59 8.52 -9.14 12.80
CA GLY A 59 9.90 -8.69 13.01
C GLY A 59 10.35 -7.66 11.97
N SER A 60 11.63 -7.70 11.61
CA SER A 60 12.21 -6.77 10.62
C SER A 60 11.53 -6.84 9.25
N ILE A 61 11.48 -5.70 8.56
CA ILE A 61 10.94 -5.55 7.21
C ILE A 61 12.05 -4.96 6.35
N ASP A 62 12.41 -5.65 5.26
CA ASP A 62 13.48 -5.17 4.37
C ASP A 62 12.94 -4.12 3.38
N VAL A 63 11.74 -4.37 2.86
CA VAL A 63 11.08 -3.55 1.84
C VAL A 63 9.60 -3.40 2.16
N PHE A 64 9.05 -2.20 1.92
CA PHE A 64 7.62 -1.94 2.03
C PHE A 64 7.02 -1.55 0.68
N VAL A 65 5.94 -2.21 0.27
CA VAL A 65 5.18 -1.92 -0.97
C VAL A 65 3.75 -1.49 -0.63
N HIS A 66 3.40 -0.26 -0.96
CA HIS A 66 2.08 0.32 -0.72
C HIS A 66 1.20 0.26 -1.99
N LEU A 67 0.30 -0.72 -2.07
CA LEU A 67 -0.67 -0.87 -3.17
C LEU A 67 -2.13 -0.73 -2.72
N ALA A 68 -2.37 -0.48 -1.44
CA ALA A 68 -3.72 -0.33 -0.94
C ALA A 68 -4.36 0.99 -1.38
N GLY A 69 -5.59 0.90 -1.86
CA GLY A 69 -6.43 2.04 -2.18
C GLY A 69 -7.77 1.53 -2.72
N ALA A 70 -8.82 2.34 -2.61
CA ALA A 70 -10.08 2.04 -3.26
C ALA A 70 -9.92 2.12 -4.80
N GLY A 71 -10.52 1.17 -5.54
CA GLY A 71 -10.39 1.11 -6.99
C GLY A 71 -11.15 2.25 -7.68
N ILE A 72 -10.50 2.95 -8.62
CA ILE A 72 -11.09 4.14 -9.24
C ILE A 72 -12.36 3.80 -10.06
N ALA A 73 -12.42 2.60 -10.63
CA ALA A 73 -13.49 2.13 -11.52
C ALA A 73 -14.57 1.27 -10.83
N ASP A 74 -14.46 0.98 -9.52
CA ASP A 74 -15.35 0.01 -8.87
C ASP A 74 -16.81 0.47 -8.78
N LYS A 75 -17.05 1.79 -8.72
CA LYS A 75 -18.36 2.40 -8.40
C LYS A 75 -18.52 3.78 -9.07
N ARG A 76 -19.78 4.24 -9.19
CA ARG A 76 -20.10 5.60 -9.66
C ARG A 76 -19.47 6.67 -8.77
N TRP A 77 -19.05 7.77 -9.40
CA TRP A 77 -18.38 8.89 -8.74
C TRP A 77 -19.36 9.83 -8.05
N THR A 78 -19.76 9.46 -6.83
CA THR A 78 -20.47 10.36 -5.89
C THR A 78 -19.46 11.16 -5.06
N ALA A 79 -19.94 12.20 -4.35
CA ALA A 79 -19.10 12.93 -3.39
C ALA A 79 -18.49 11.99 -2.34
N GLY A 80 -19.28 11.06 -1.81
CA GLY A 80 -18.81 10.04 -0.87
C GLY A 80 -17.75 9.12 -1.48
N ARG A 81 -17.90 8.71 -2.75
CA ARG A 81 -16.89 7.87 -3.42
C ARG A 81 -15.58 8.61 -3.67
N LYS A 82 -15.65 9.89 -4.10
CA LYS A 82 -14.46 10.74 -4.25
C LYS A 82 -13.69 10.85 -2.93
N LYS A 83 -14.41 11.08 -1.83
CA LYS A 83 -13.84 11.10 -0.48
C LYS A 83 -13.17 9.77 -0.11
N GLU A 84 -13.85 8.65 -0.33
CA GLU A 84 -13.30 7.30 -0.07
C GLU A 84 -12.02 7.03 -0.88
N ILE A 85 -12.01 7.38 -2.17
CA ILE A 85 -10.84 7.21 -3.05
C ILE A 85 -9.64 7.99 -2.51
N LEU A 86 -9.86 9.25 -2.10
CA LEU A 86 -8.83 10.11 -1.51
C LEU A 86 -8.34 9.57 -0.16
N GLU A 87 -9.25 9.36 0.79
CA GLU A 87 -8.93 8.94 2.15
C GLU A 87 -8.27 7.56 2.20
N SER A 88 -8.69 6.64 1.33
CA SER A 88 -8.07 5.31 1.25
C SER A 88 -6.58 5.35 0.88
N ARG A 89 -6.12 6.44 0.23
CA ARG A 89 -4.72 6.66 -0.17
C ARG A 89 -3.98 7.53 0.83
N THR A 90 -4.56 8.65 1.23
CA THR A 90 -3.92 9.60 2.15
C THR A 90 -3.78 9.02 3.55
N ASN A 91 -4.83 8.43 4.11
CA ASN A 91 -4.78 7.83 5.45
C ASN A 91 -3.89 6.59 5.46
N GLY A 92 -3.92 5.79 4.38
CA GLY A 92 -3.07 4.62 4.22
C GLY A 92 -1.59 4.97 4.22
N THR A 93 -1.21 5.95 3.40
CA THR A 93 0.17 6.45 3.29
C THR A 93 0.64 7.11 4.58
N ALA A 94 -0.21 7.94 5.22
CA ALA A 94 0.12 8.60 6.48
C ALA A 94 0.36 7.59 7.62
N LEU A 95 -0.51 6.57 7.75
CA LEU A 95 -0.32 5.51 8.73
C LEU A 95 0.97 4.72 8.46
N LEU A 96 1.24 4.38 7.21
CA LEU A 96 2.47 3.71 6.80
C LEU A 96 3.72 4.51 7.20
N ALA A 97 3.74 5.81 6.88
CA ALA A 97 4.87 6.67 7.24
C ALA A 97 5.07 6.73 8.76
N LYS A 98 3.99 6.90 9.52
CA LYS A 98 4.03 6.88 10.99
C LYS A 98 4.52 5.55 11.54
N THR A 99 4.09 4.42 10.96
CA THR A 99 4.55 3.09 11.36
C THR A 99 6.05 2.93 11.12
N ILE A 100 6.53 3.30 9.93
CA ILE A 100 7.95 3.18 9.56
C ILE A 100 8.86 4.01 10.46
N VAL A 101 8.49 5.25 10.77
CA VAL A 101 9.24 6.12 11.69
C VAL A 101 9.33 5.53 13.11
N GLY A 102 8.38 4.68 13.50
CA GLY A 102 8.37 4.02 14.80
C GLY A 102 9.09 2.68 14.84
N LEU A 103 9.66 2.19 13.74
CA LEU A 103 10.40 0.93 13.72
C LEU A 103 11.84 1.15 14.19
N GLU A 104 12.36 0.20 14.98
CA GLU A 104 13.77 0.19 15.40
C GLU A 104 14.72 0.09 14.19
N THR A 105 14.35 -0.74 13.20
CA THR A 105 15.04 -0.84 11.92
C THR A 105 14.03 -0.55 10.81
N PRO A 106 14.04 0.67 10.22
CA PRO A 106 13.15 1.00 9.12
C PRO A 106 13.52 0.22 7.86
N PRO A 107 12.56 -0.11 6.98
CA PRO A 107 12.84 -0.73 5.69
C PRO A 107 13.76 0.16 4.85
N ALA A 108 14.70 -0.46 4.14
CA ALA A 108 15.64 0.25 3.29
C ALA A 108 14.96 0.88 2.06
N VAL A 109 13.83 0.31 1.63
CA VAL A 109 13.09 0.75 0.44
C VAL A 109 11.59 0.80 0.73
N VAL A 110 10.96 1.90 0.30
CA VAL A 110 9.51 2.06 0.27
C VAL A 110 9.08 2.32 -1.17
N LEU A 111 8.23 1.45 -1.70
CA LEU A 111 7.59 1.61 -3.01
C LEU A 111 6.14 2.00 -2.79
N SER A 112 5.71 3.10 -3.39
CA SER A 112 4.32 3.58 -3.29
C SER A 112 3.64 3.58 -4.64
N GLY A 113 2.50 2.90 -4.74
CA GLY A 113 1.66 2.92 -5.92
C GLY A 113 1.08 4.31 -6.15
N SER A 114 1.34 4.88 -7.33
CA SER A 114 0.77 6.15 -7.80
C SER A 114 -0.03 5.91 -9.08
N ALA A 115 -0.31 6.97 -9.84
CA ALA A 115 -0.97 6.87 -11.14
C ALA A 115 -0.57 8.04 -12.05
N ILE A 116 -0.66 7.82 -13.37
CA ILE A 116 -0.47 8.84 -14.41
C ILE A 116 -1.47 9.99 -14.30
N GLY A 117 -2.56 9.82 -13.54
CA GLY A 117 -3.53 10.88 -13.26
C GLY A 117 -2.93 12.14 -12.62
N TYR A 118 -1.71 12.06 -12.07
CA TYR A 118 -0.94 13.23 -11.63
C TYR A 118 -0.77 14.29 -12.74
N TYR A 119 -0.54 13.86 -13.98
CA TYR A 119 -0.28 14.75 -15.10
C TYR A 119 -1.54 15.34 -15.74
N GLY A 120 -2.73 14.86 -15.37
CA GLY A 120 -4.00 15.27 -15.98
C GLY A 120 -4.16 14.85 -17.44
N SER A 121 -5.14 15.43 -18.13
CA SER A 121 -5.36 15.20 -19.57
C SER A 121 -4.49 16.16 -20.38
N LYS A 122 -3.57 15.61 -21.20
CA LYS A 122 -2.62 16.38 -22.01
C LYS A 122 -2.71 16.07 -23.52
N GLY A 123 -3.78 15.40 -23.94
CA GLY A 123 -3.98 15.02 -25.34
C GLY A 123 -2.86 14.08 -25.83
N ASP A 124 -2.24 14.44 -26.96
CA ASP A 124 -1.18 13.66 -27.60
C ASP A 124 0.23 13.98 -27.07
N GLU A 125 0.35 14.82 -26.03
CA GLU A 125 1.64 15.14 -25.42
C GLU A 125 2.30 13.88 -24.82
N VAL A 126 3.56 13.65 -25.17
CA VAL A 126 4.37 12.60 -24.55
C VAL A 126 4.81 13.07 -23.16
N LEU A 127 4.35 12.37 -22.13
CA LEU A 127 4.65 12.70 -20.74
C LEU A 127 5.83 11.89 -20.21
N THR A 128 6.64 12.54 -19.39
CA THR A 128 7.79 11.94 -18.69
C THR A 128 7.70 12.24 -17.20
N GLU A 129 8.59 11.68 -16.39
CA GLU A 129 8.70 11.97 -14.96
C GLU A 129 9.04 13.44 -14.66
N ALA A 130 9.55 14.19 -15.66
CA ALA A 130 9.81 15.62 -15.53
C ALA A 130 8.58 16.49 -15.87
N SER A 131 7.47 15.91 -16.33
CA SER A 131 6.25 16.64 -16.67
C SER A 131 5.54 17.17 -15.40
N PRO A 132 4.97 18.39 -15.43
CA PRO A 132 4.32 18.99 -14.27
C PRO A 132 2.95 18.34 -13.96
N PRO A 133 2.39 18.57 -12.76
CA PRO A 133 1.03 18.16 -12.45
C PRO A 133 0.00 18.87 -13.34
N GLY A 134 -1.12 18.19 -13.59
CA GLY A 134 -2.24 18.69 -14.40
C GLY A 134 -3.44 19.21 -13.62
#